data_AF-A0A8S1HHS5-F1
#
_entry.id   AF-A0A8S1HHS5-F1
#
_cell.length_a   1.000
_cell.length_b   1.000
_cell.length_c   1.000
_cell.angle_alpha   90.00
_cell.angle_beta   90.00
_cell.angle_gamma   90.00
#
_symmetry.space_group_name_H-M   'P 1'
#
loop_
_entity.id
_entity.type
_entity.pdbx_description
1 polymer ?
#
loop_
_entity_poly.entity_id
_entity_poly.type
_entity_poly.pdbx_seq_one_letter_code
_entity_poly.pdbx_strand_id
1 'polypeptide(L)'
;MAQLRIKMMDKNVVVKLRSNAVTKSTIKTVFMLADDALVTMAYEEGGIPILCEVDDTGKTFLLPDGWESMEFHVESNQVPSRPATPMDICQSTASVYVPIETDALVHQLEKSASIMDLTRIGIQIQLRIERR
;
A
#
# COMPACT_ATOMS: atom_id res chain seq x y z
N MET A 1 23.23 18.01 -5.94
CA MET A 1 22.25 16.95 -6.25
C MET A 1 21.46 16.69 -5.00
N ALA A 2 20.14 16.85 -5.07
CA ALA A 2 19.25 16.65 -3.94
C ALA A 2 18.93 15.16 -3.76
N GLN A 3 18.49 14.80 -2.56
CA GLN A 3 18.22 13.41 -2.16
C GLN A 3 16.77 13.29 -1.70
N LEU A 4 16.02 12.40 -2.35
CA LEU A 4 14.65 12.10 -2.01
C LEU A 4 14.64 10.89 -1.08
N ARG A 5 14.03 11.04 0.10
CA ARG A 5 13.89 9.96 1.08
C ARG A 5 12.50 9.36 0.93
N ILE A 6 12.46 8.07 0.57
CA ILE A 6 11.22 7.36 0.29
C ILE A 6 11.15 6.11 1.14
N LYS A 7 10.01 5.91 1.79
CA LYS A 7 9.72 4.77 2.63
C LYS A 7 8.54 4.00 2.06
N MET A 8 8.67 2.69 2.00
CA MET A 8 7.60 1.76 1.66
C MET A 8 7.64 0.60 2.64
N MET A 9 6.60 0.44 3.45
CA MET A 9 6.58 -0.53 4.56
C MET A 9 7.83 -0.36 5.45
N ASP A 10 8.63 -1.41 5.61
CA ASP A 10 9.87 -1.41 6.41
C ASP A 10 11.12 -1.02 5.62
N LYS A 11 10.97 -0.66 4.33
CA LYS A 11 12.09 -0.32 3.45
C LYS A 11 12.20 1.19 3.30
N ASN A 12 13.41 1.70 3.52
CA ASN A 12 13.77 3.09 3.28
C ASN A 12 14.80 3.13 2.16
N VAL A 13 14.57 3.98 1.16
CA VAL A 13 15.50 4.19 0.06
C VAL A 13 15.73 5.67 -0.17
N VAL A 14 16.97 6.01 -0.49
CA VAL A 14 17.37 7.36 -0.88
C VAL A 14 17.63 7.40 -2.38
N VAL A 15 16.90 8.24 -3.09
CA VAL A 15 17.03 8.42 -4.54
C VAL A 15 17.66 9.78 -4.82
N LYS A 16 18.73 9.82 -5.63
CA LYS A 16 19.35 11.09 -6.04
C LYS A 16 18.59 11.66 -7.23
N LEU A 17 18.04 12.86 -7.08
CA LEU A 17 17.31 13.54 -8.15
C LEU A 17 18.04 14.80 -8.61
N ARG A 18 17.81 15.15 -9.88
CA ARG A 18 18.27 16.41 -10.49
C ARG A 18 17.18 17.47 -10.52
N SER A 19 15.93 17.07 -10.37
CA SER A 19 14.73 17.91 -10.40
C SER A 19 13.75 17.46 -9.32
N ASN A 20 12.71 18.25 -9.09
CA ASN A 20 11.60 17.97 -8.18
C ASN A 20 10.60 16.94 -8.74
N ALA A 21 11.06 15.95 -9.49
CA ALA A 21 10.19 14.99 -10.16
C ALA A 21 10.79 13.58 -10.11
N VAL A 22 9.94 12.59 -9.87
CA VAL A 22 10.33 11.17 -9.84
C VAL A 22 9.33 10.32 -10.61
N THR A 23 9.81 9.45 -11.50
CA THR A 23 8.92 8.61 -12.30
C THR A 23 8.42 7.41 -11.50
N LYS A 24 7.19 6.97 -11.78
CA LYS A 24 6.63 5.73 -11.25
C LYS A 24 7.53 4.52 -11.56
N SER A 25 8.16 4.50 -12.74
CA SER A 25 9.12 3.45 -13.10
C SER A 25 10.33 3.43 -12.16
N THR A 26 10.86 4.59 -11.77
CA THR A 26 11.97 4.67 -10.80
C THR A 26 11.56 4.07 -9.46
N ILE A 27 10.37 4.42 -8.96
CA ILE A 27 9.84 3.86 -7.70
C ILE A 27 9.67 2.34 -7.81
N LYS A 28 9.07 1.85 -8.90
CA LYS A 28 8.90 0.42 -9.16
C LYS A 28 10.22 -0.33 -9.20
N THR A 29 11.23 0.21 -9.90
CA THR A 29 12.56 -0.40 -9.96
C THR A 29 13.22 -0.45 -8.59
N VAL A 30 13.18 0.65 -7.84
CA VAL A 30 13.81 0.76 -6.52
C VAL A 30 13.19 -0.21 -5.51
N PHE A 31 11.86 -0.39 -5.56
CA PHE A 31 11.15 -1.31 -4.67
C PHE A 31 10.90 -2.70 -5.27
N MET A 32 11.45 -3.00 -6.45
CA MET A 32 11.25 -4.27 -7.16
C MET A 32 9.76 -4.64 -7.32
N LEU A 33 8.94 -3.67 -7.69
CA LEU A 33 7.52 -3.85 -7.99
C LEU A 33 7.34 -4.31 -9.44
N ALA A 34 6.25 -5.03 -9.71
CA ALA A 34 5.86 -5.38 -11.06
C ALA A 34 5.54 -4.14 -11.91
N ASP A 35 5.61 -4.28 -13.24
CA ASP A 35 5.35 -3.17 -14.16
C ASP A 35 3.88 -2.69 -14.10
N ASP A 36 2.95 -3.60 -13.83
CA ASP A 36 1.53 -3.30 -13.68
C ASP A 36 1.13 -2.83 -12.27
N ALA A 37 2.08 -2.77 -11.32
CA ALA A 37 1.81 -2.31 -9.96
C ALA A 37 1.30 -0.86 -9.96
N LEU A 38 0.22 -0.62 -9.23
CA LEU A 38 -0.26 0.72 -8.91
C LEU A 38 0.57 1.27 -7.77
N VAL A 39 1.02 2.52 -7.91
CA VAL A 39 1.89 3.18 -6.94
C VAL A 39 1.30 4.55 -6.66
N THR A 40 1.21 4.89 -5.38
CA THR A 40 0.88 6.21 -4.86
C THR A 40 2.02 6.70 -3.99
N MET A 41 2.17 8.02 -3.90
CA MET A 41 3.20 8.65 -3.08
C MET A 41 2.57 9.80 -2.30
N ALA A 42 2.90 9.89 -1.02
CA ALA A 42 2.42 10.91 -0.11
C ALA A 42 3.56 11.43 0.75
N TYR A 43 3.39 12.60 1.33
CA TYR A 43 4.23 13.13 2.40
C TYR A 43 3.35 13.60 3.55
N GLU A 44 3.94 13.80 4.72
CA GLU A 44 3.22 14.32 5.87
C GLU A 44 3.54 15.80 6.06
N GLU A 45 2.50 16.63 6.17
CA GLU A 45 2.62 18.02 6.58
C GLU A 45 1.66 18.28 7.74
N GLY A 46 2.20 18.67 8.89
CA GLY A 46 1.39 18.94 10.09
C GLY A 46 0.57 17.73 10.59
N GLY A 47 1.06 16.51 10.41
CA GLY A 47 0.33 15.28 10.79
C GLY A 47 -0.70 14.81 9.76
N ILE A 48 -0.82 15.51 8.62
CA ILE A 48 -1.80 15.19 7.58
C ILE A 48 -1.06 14.58 6.39
N PRO A 49 -1.47 13.39 5.91
CA PRO A 49 -0.91 12.82 4.69
C PRO A 49 -1.45 13.58 3.46
N ILE A 50 -0.54 14.13 2.66
CA ILE A 50 -0.82 14.82 1.41
C ILE A 50 -0.28 13.99 0.25
N LEU A 51 -1.15 13.69 -0.73
CA LEU A 51 -0.76 12.97 -1.93
C LEU A 51 0.07 13.85 -2.87
N CYS A 52 1.12 13.28 -3.44
CA CYS A 52 1.90 13.94 -4.47
C CYS A 52 1.08 14.06 -5.76
N GLU A 53 1.20 15.21 -6.41
CA GLU A 53 0.63 15.42 -7.73
C GLU A 53 1.31 14.52 -8.77
N VAL A 54 0.57 14.19 -9.82
CA VAL A 54 1.08 13.43 -10.95
C VAL A 54 0.99 14.31 -12.18
N ASP A 55 1.99 14.24 -13.05
CA ASP A 55 1.98 14.92 -14.34
C ASP A 55 0.78 14.51 -15.21
N ASP A 56 0.52 15.29 -16.28
CA ASP A 56 -0.59 15.05 -17.22
C ASP A 56 -0.53 13.65 -17.87
N THR A 57 0.67 13.04 -17.92
CA THR A 57 0.86 11.69 -18.46
C THR A 57 0.52 10.58 -17.47
N GLY A 58 0.36 10.91 -16.19
CA GLY A 58 0.09 9.94 -15.14
C GLY A 58 1.31 9.12 -14.72
N LYS A 59 2.52 9.48 -15.16
CA LYS A 59 3.75 8.66 -15.03
C LYS A 59 4.75 9.22 -14.04
N THR A 60 4.67 10.50 -13.71
CA THR A 60 5.69 11.21 -12.94
C THR A 60 5.06 11.88 -11.74
N PHE A 61 5.57 11.61 -10.53
CA PHE A 61 5.19 12.35 -9.35
C PHE A 61 5.95 13.67 -9.28
N LEU A 62 5.23 14.74 -9.01
CA LEU A 62 5.76 16.08 -8.79
C LEU A 62 5.94 16.29 -7.27
N LEU A 63 7.14 16.72 -6.89
CA LEU A 63 7.50 16.95 -5.50
C LEU A 63 7.23 18.43 -5.15
N PRO A 64 6.69 18.72 -3.95
CA PRO A 64 6.48 20.08 -3.48
C PRO A 64 7.80 20.81 -3.24
N ASP A 65 7.76 22.12 -3.04
CA ASP A 65 8.94 22.89 -2.67
C ASP A 65 9.49 22.45 -1.30
N GLY A 66 10.81 22.45 -1.14
CA GLY A 66 11.47 22.01 0.10
C GLY A 66 11.45 20.49 0.34
N TRP A 67 11.07 19.70 -0.67
CA TRP A 67 11.00 18.25 -0.62
C TRP A 67 12.27 17.56 -0.12
N GLU A 68 13.44 18.20 -0.22
CA GLU A 68 14.71 17.61 0.24
C GLU A 68 14.76 17.33 1.75
N SER A 69 13.92 18.02 2.52
CA SER A 69 13.82 17.87 3.97
C SER A 69 12.68 16.95 4.41
N MET A 70 11.86 16.48 3.47
CA MET A 70 10.66 15.69 3.74
C MET A 70 10.94 14.18 3.62
N GLU A 71 10.15 13.38 4.34
CA GLU A 71 10.06 11.94 4.13
C GLU A 71 8.79 11.63 3.35
N PHE A 72 8.94 10.85 2.28
CA PHE A 72 7.81 10.42 1.44
C PHE A 72 7.46 8.97 1.73
N HIS A 73 6.17 8.69 1.78
CA HIS A 73 5.61 7.35 1.92
C HIS A 73 5.07 6.89 0.57
N VAL A 74 5.49 5.70 0.16
CA VAL A 74 5.01 5.03 -1.04
C VAL A 74 4.14 3.85 -0.65
N GLU A 75 2.97 3.78 -1.27
CA GLU A 75 2.07 2.64 -1.18
C GLU A 75 1.92 1.98 -2.55
N SER A 76 1.72 0.67 -2.55
CA SER A 76 1.40 -0.08 -3.76
C SER A 76 0.38 -1.16 -3.46
N ASN A 77 -0.42 -1.49 -4.46
CA ASN A 77 -1.33 -2.63 -4.42
C ASN A 77 -0.59 -3.98 -4.51
N GLN A 78 0.71 -3.98 -4.81
CA GLN A 78 1.53 -5.18 -4.87
C GLN A 78 2.67 -5.12 -3.85
N VAL A 79 3.05 -6.28 -3.32
CA VAL A 79 4.24 -6.41 -2.48
C VAL A 79 5.50 -6.42 -3.36
N PRO A 80 6.64 -5.88 -2.86
CA PRO A 80 7.94 -6.04 -3.50
C PRO A 80 8.19 -7.49 -3.90
N SER A 81 8.41 -7.74 -5.20
CA SER A 81 8.74 -9.07 -5.67
C SER A 81 10.13 -9.44 -5.16
N ARG A 82 10.22 -10.50 -4.35
CA ARG A 82 11.52 -11.12 -4.02
C ARG A 82 12.14 -11.61 -5.33
N PRO A 83 13.44 -11.39 -5.59
CA PRO A 83 14.10 -12.14 -6.65
C PRO A 83 14.01 -13.62 -6.27
N ALA A 84 13.27 -14.39 -7.06
CA ALA A 84 13.28 -15.85 -6.95
C ALA A 84 14.68 -16.33 -7.38
N THR A 85 15.43 -16.91 -6.46
CA THR A 85 16.59 -17.72 -6.83
C THR A 85 16.10 -18.97 -7.57
N PRO A 86 16.62 -19.30 -8.77
CA PRO A 86 16.25 -20.51 -9.48
C PRO A 86 17.09 -21.69 -8.98
N MET A 87 16.62 -22.38 -7.94
CA MET A 87 17.00 -23.71 -7.46
C MET A 87 16.01 -23.98 -6.30
N ASP A 88 15.03 -24.86 -6.33
CA ASP A 88 14.97 -26.19 -6.92
C ASP A 88 13.63 -26.44 -7.63
N ILE A 89 13.73 -26.88 -8.89
CA ILE A 89 12.72 -27.77 -9.47
C ILE A 89 12.99 -29.14 -8.83
N CYS A 90 12.22 -29.49 -7.81
CA CYS A 90 11.92 -30.88 -7.50
C CYS A 90 10.40 -31.06 -7.57
N GLN A 91 10.00 -31.71 -8.66
CA GLN A 91 8.68 -32.25 -8.91
C GLN A 91 8.18 -33.10 -7.73
N SER A 92 6.89 -33.00 -7.42
CA SER A 92 5.90 -34.07 -7.67
C SER A 92 4.85 -34.19 -6.57
N THR A 93 3.59 -34.00 -7.00
CA THR A 93 2.40 -34.78 -6.67
C THR A 93 2.12 -35.11 -5.19
N ALA A 94 1.11 -34.47 -4.61
CA ALA A 94 -0.16 -35.14 -4.28
C ALA A 94 -1.10 -34.15 -3.57
N SER A 95 -2.28 -33.99 -4.16
CA SER A 95 -3.50 -33.66 -3.43
C SER A 95 -3.67 -34.66 -2.29
N VAL A 96 -3.72 -34.18 -1.05
CA VAL A 96 -4.25 -34.95 0.08
C VAL A 96 -5.34 -34.10 0.72
N TYR A 97 -6.56 -34.44 0.31
CA TYR A 97 -7.81 -34.18 1.01
C TYR A 97 -7.74 -34.88 2.38
N VAL A 98 -7.95 -34.15 3.47
CA VAL A 98 -8.22 -34.74 4.80
C VAL A 98 -9.63 -34.36 5.22
N PRO A 99 -10.58 -35.32 5.26
CA PRO A 99 -11.84 -35.13 5.95
C PRO A 99 -11.68 -35.56 7.41
N ILE A 100 -12.09 -34.73 8.36
CA ILE A 100 -12.47 -35.23 9.70
C ILE A 100 -13.73 -34.48 10.13
N GLU A 101 -14.86 -35.19 10.05
CA GLU A 101 -16.15 -34.82 10.62
C GLU A 101 -16.19 -35.13 12.13
N THR A 102 -16.73 -34.18 12.90
CA THR A 102 -17.59 -34.26 14.13
C THR A 102 -17.17 -35.22 15.27
N ASP A 103 -17.16 -34.86 16.55
CA ASP A 103 -18.29 -34.28 17.30
C ASP A 103 -17.88 -34.01 18.78
N ALA A 104 -18.72 -33.26 19.50
CA ALA A 104 -18.85 -33.19 20.96
C ALA A 104 -17.73 -32.53 21.81
N LEU A 105 -17.83 -31.21 21.99
CA LEU A 105 -17.82 -30.57 23.32
C LEU A 105 -18.65 -29.28 23.26
N VAL A 106 -19.96 -29.49 23.14
CA VAL A 106 -20.99 -28.48 23.33
C VAL A 106 -21.21 -28.29 24.84
N HIS A 107 -21.48 -27.04 25.22
CA HIS A 107 -21.96 -26.54 26.52
C HIS A 107 -20.93 -26.35 27.66
N GLN A 108 -20.45 -25.11 27.81
CA GLN A 108 -20.93 -24.19 28.87
C GLN A 108 -20.38 -22.77 28.61
N LEU A 109 -21.26 -21.85 28.19
CA LEU A 109 -21.80 -20.75 29.01
C LEU A 109 -20.75 -19.66 29.30
N GLU A 110 -20.75 -18.53 28.59
CA GLU A 110 -21.68 -17.40 28.64
C GLU A 110 -21.00 -16.18 29.28
N LYS A 111 -21.27 -14.99 28.71
CA LYS A 111 -20.76 -13.64 29.02
C LYS A 111 -19.47 -13.29 28.24
N SER A 112 -19.45 -12.35 27.31
CA SER A 112 -20.31 -11.19 27.08
C SER A 112 -20.30 -10.79 25.60
N ALA A 113 -21.48 -10.61 25.04
CA ALA A 113 -21.71 -10.06 23.72
C ALA A 113 -21.35 -8.56 23.67
N SER A 114 -20.75 -8.12 22.56
CA SER A 114 -21.08 -6.84 21.95
C SER A 114 -20.80 -6.96 20.45
N ILE A 115 -21.85 -7.31 19.70
CA ILE A 115 -21.91 -7.36 18.24
C ILE A 115 -22.74 -6.14 17.82
N MET A 116 -22.20 -5.32 16.93
CA MET A 116 -22.98 -4.58 15.92
C MET A 116 -22.11 -4.54 14.66
N ASP A 117 -22.21 -5.54 13.80
CA ASP A 117 -23.16 -5.71 12.70
C ASP A 117 -22.91 -4.79 11.50
N LEU A 118 -22.71 -5.46 10.37
CA LEU A 118 -22.46 -4.93 9.04
C LEU A 118 -23.81 -4.64 8.37
N THR A 119 -24.09 -3.37 8.12
CA THR A 119 -25.12 -2.95 7.15
C THR A 119 -24.43 -1.94 6.23
N ARG A 120 -23.92 -2.36 5.07
CA ARG A 120 -24.68 -2.41 3.80
C ARG A 120 -25.52 -1.14 3.62
N ILE A 121 -25.19 -0.40 2.56
CA ILE A 121 -25.94 0.69 1.89
C ILE A 121 -25.36 2.10 2.15
N GLY A 122 -24.99 2.73 1.04
CA GLY A 122 -25.40 4.11 0.80
C GLY A 122 -24.34 5.17 1.05
N ILE A 123 -23.67 5.54 -0.03
CA ILE A 123 -23.14 6.89 -0.25
C ILE A 123 -24.12 7.94 0.30
N GLN A 124 -23.70 8.73 1.29
CA GLN A 124 -24.34 9.99 1.66
C GLN A 124 -23.24 11.02 1.92
N ILE A 125 -22.92 11.73 0.84
CA ILE A 125 -22.13 12.96 0.84
C ILE A 125 -22.99 14.02 1.55
N GLN A 126 -22.62 14.40 2.77
CA GLN A 126 -23.19 15.57 3.47
C GLN A 126 -22.60 16.85 2.87
N LEU A 127 -23.25 17.36 1.81
CA LEU A 127 -23.11 18.76 1.41
C LEU A 127 -23.92 19.62 2.38
N ARG A 128 -23.23 20.30 3.29
CA ARG A 128 -23.80 21.37 4.11
C ARG A 128 -22.79 22.50 4.21
N ILE A 129 -23.12 23.64 3.60
CA ILE A 129 -22.82 25.04 3.98
C ILE A 129 -23.60 25.87 2.93
N GLU A 130 -24.86 26.22 3.19
CA GLU A 130 -25.34 27.40 3.94
C GLU A 130 -25.47 28.64 3.04
N ARG A 131 -26.72 28.89 2.63
CA ARG A 131 -27.15 30.15 2.02
C ARG A 131 -27.15 31.26 3.07
N ARG A 132 -26.61 32.42 2.71
CA ARG A 132 -27.14 33.72 3.11
C ARG A 132 -27.28 34.60 1.89
#